data_AF-A0A8I1DSI0-F1
#
_entry.id   AF-A0A8I1DSI0-F1
#
_cell.length_a   1.000
_cell.length_b   1.000
_cell.length_c   1.000
_cell.angle_alpha   90.00
_cell.angle_beta   90.00
_cell.angle_gamma   90.00
#
_symmetry.space_group_name_H-M   'P 1'
#
loop_
_entity.id
_entity.type
_entity.pdbx_description
1 polymer ?
#
loop_
_entity_poly.entity_id
_entity_poly.type
_entity_poly.pdbx_seq_one_letter_code
_entity_poly.pdbx_strand_id
1 'polypeptide(L)'
;LMILFGILFCVTALVGYKGLDALSRVSVPLMFILLVVSMYLAAHHAGGWQAMTQIEPGETMTWSAAITMVFGTFASGATQATNWTRLANSSRTAIVASMSSFLIGNGLMIIAGAWCAIVYQQADIVEVLILQGLSVAAVIMLCLNLLTIQGPTIYNVSAAACHLLRS
;
A
#
# COMPACT_ATOMS: atom_id res chain seq x y z
N LEU A 1 19.53 -4.33 12.68
CA LEU A 1 18.71 -3.36 11.89
C LEU A 1 17.21 -3.49 12.20
N MET A 2 16.61 -4.67 12.11
CA MET A 2 15.17 -4.90 12.40
C MET A 2 14.73 -4.41 13.78
N ILE A 3 15.50 -4.68 14.85
CA ILE A 3 15.16 -4.24 16.22
C ILE A 3 15.16 -2.70 16.33
N LEU A 4 16.10 -2.03 15.67
CA LEU A 4 16.20 -0.56 15.68
C LEU A 4 15.01 0.09 14.96
N PHE A 5 14.63 -0.42 13.78
CA PHE A 5 13.43 0.04 13.09
C PHE A 5 12.15 -0.28 13.88
N GLY A 6 12.09 -1.43 14.54
CA GLY A 6 10.99 -1.78 15.44
C GLY A 6 10.82 -0.75 16.57
N ILE A 7 11.91 -0.38 17.24
CA ILE A 7 11.90 0.67 18.28
C ILE A 7 11.48 2.02 17.68
N LEU A 8 12.00 2.38 16.50
CA LEU A 8 11.62 3.62 15.82
C LEU A 8 10.12 3.68 15.52
N PHE A 9 9.53 2.59 15.04
CA PHE A 9 8.09 2.51 14.78
C PHE A 9 7.27 2.59 16.07
N CYS A 10 7.73 1.96 17.15
CA CYS A 10 7.10 2.10 18.48
C CYS A 10 7.13 3.55 18.96
N VAL A 11 8.27 4.23 18.86
CA VAL A 11 8.39 5.65 19.24
C VAL A 11 7.48 6.54 18.39
N THR A 12 7.39 6.26 17.09
CA THR A 12 6.52 7.02 16.18
C THR A 12 5.04 6.78 16.51
N ALA A 13 4.66 5.58 16.95
CA ALA A 13 3.31 5.28 17.40
C ALA A 13 2.92 6.05 18.69
N LEU A 14 3.89 6.40 19.56
CA LEU A 14 3.66 7.23 20.75
C LEU A 14 3.24 8.66 20.43
N VAL A 15 3.57 9.18 19.24
CA VAL A 15 3.11 10.50 18.76
C VAL A 15 1.58 10.53 18.57
N GLY A 16 0.95 9.35 18.48
CA GLY A 16 -0.49 9.19 18.44
C GLY A 16 -1.13 9.45 17.07
N TYR A 17 -2.46 9.31 17.02
CA TYR A 17 -3.25 9.35 15.77
C TYR A 17 -3.04 10.63 14.94
N LYS A 18 -2.97 11.80 15.57
CA LYS A 18 -2.82 13.09 14.86
C LYS A 18 -1.48 13.20 14.12
N GLY A 19 -0.39 12.66 14.69
CA GLY A 19 0.92 12.61 14.03
C GLY A 19 0.92 11.65 12.84
N LEU A 20 0.28 10.50 13.01
CA LEU A 20 0.14 9.49 11.95
C LEU A 20 -0.74 9.99 10.80
N ASP A 21 -1.80 10.75 11.08
CA ASP A 21 -2.64 11.38 10.06
C ASP A 21 -1.86 12.44 9.26
N ALA A 22 -1.11 13.31 9.95
CA ALA A 22 -0.29 14.34 9.29
C ALA A 22 0.78 13.71 8.38
N LEU A 23 1.44 12.64 8.83
CA LEU A 23 2.41 11.90 8.02
C LEU A 23 1.73 11.28 6.80
N SER A 24 0.60 10.60 6.99
CA SER A 24 -0.14 9.95 5.90
C SER A 24 -0.62 10.95 4.85
N ARG A 25 -1.00 12.15 5.27
CA ARG A 25 -1.45 13.23 4.37
C ARG A 25 -0.37 13.69 3.39
N VAL A 26 0.91 13.55 3.74
CA VAL A 26 2.04 13.87 2.85
C VAL A 26 2.51 12.62 2.10
N SER A 27 2.63 11.50 2.81
CA SER A 27 3.15 10.25 2.27
C SER A 27 2.26 9.66 1.17
N VAL A 28 0.93 9.65 1.36
CA VAL A 28 0.00 9.02 0.41
C VAL A 28 -0.01 9.73 -0.95
N PRO A 29 -0.11 11.08 -1.03
CA PRO A 29 0.03 11.77 -2.31
C PRO A 29 1.39 11.57 -2.97
N LEU A 30 2.48 11.55 -2.19
CA LEU A 30 3.82 11.33 -2.74
C LEU A 30 3.96 9.93 -3.35
N MET A 31 3.47 8.90 -2.64
CA MET A 31 3.42 7.52 -3.16
C MET A 31 2.59 7.42 -4.42
N PHE A 32 1.44 8.10 -4.44
CA PHE A 32 0.57 8.13 -5.62
C PHE A 32 1.29 8.75 -6.84
N ILE A 33 1.96 9.88 -6.66
CA ILE A 33 2.73 10.53 -7.73
C ILE A 33 3.84 9.60 -8.24
N LEU A 34 4.61 8.99 -7.34
CA LEU A 34 5.69 8.06 -7.73
C LEU A 34 5.15 6.84 -8.46
N LEU A 35 3.99 6.32 -8.07
CA LEU A 35 3.34 5.21 -8.74
C LEU A 35 2.92 5.57 -10.17
N VAL A 36 2.30 6.74 -10.37
CA VAL A 36 1.91 7.24 -11.70
C VAL A 36 3.13 7.49 -12.58
N VAL A 37 4.19 8.09 -12.02
CA VAL A 37 5.47 8.30 -12.71
C VAL A 37 6.09 6.97 -13.11
N SER A 38 6.10 5.98 -12.22
CA SER A 38 6.61 4.64 -12.51
C SER A 38 5.84 3.96 -13.66
N MET A 39 4.50 4.06 -13.66
CA MET A 39 3.69 3.53 -14.77
C MET A 39 4.03 4.22 -16.10
N TYR A 40 4.25 5.53 -16.09
CA TYR A 40 4.66 6.28 -17.28
C TYR A 40 6.04 5.84 -17.78
N LEU A 41 7.03 5.70 -16.89
CA LEU A 41 8.36 5.19 -17.26
C LEU A 41 8.30 3.76 -17.78
N ALA A 42 7.49 2.89 -17.16
CA ALA A 42 7.27 1.53 -17.62
C ALA A 42 6.72 1.49 -19.04
N ALA A 43 5.70 2.30 -19.35
CA ALA A 43 5.15 2.40 -20.70
C ALA A 43 6.17 2.92 -21.72
N HIS A 44 7.04 3.86 -21.32
CA HIS A 44 8.09 4.38 -22.19
C HIS A 44 9.19 3.33 -22.46
N HIS A 45 9.65 2.62 -21.42
CA HIS A 45 10.71 1.60 -21.53
C HIS A 45 10.25 0.37 -22.31
N ALA A 46 8.96 0.03 -22.26
CA ALA A 46 8.40 -1.07 -23.03
C ALA A 46 8.26 -0.77 -24.53
N GLY A 47 8.55 0.45 -25.00
CA GLY A 47 8.37 0.85 -26.41
C GLY A 47 6.95 1.35 -26.73
N GLY A 48 6.17 1.73 -25.72
CA GLY A 48 4.81 2.27 -25.85
C GLY A 48 3.72 1.29 -25.40
N TRP A 49 2.49 1.81 -25.25
CA TRP A 49 1.31 1.05 -24.78
C TRP A 49 1.05 -0.22 -25.62
N GLN A 50 1.37 -0.15 -26.91
CA GLN A 50 1.08 -1.20 -27.88
C GLN A 50 2.06 -2.38 -27.82
N ALA A 51 3.30 -2.12 -27.38
CA ALA A 51 4.30 -3.16 -27.17
C ALA A 51 4.05 -3.92 -25.86
N MET A 52 3.45 -3.27 -24.85
CA MET A 52 3.10 -3.92 -23.58
C MET A 52 2.02 -4.99 -23.72
N THR A 53 1.06 -4.80 -24.63
CA THR A 53 0.00 -5.79 -24.87
C THR A 53 0.48 -7.01 -25.66
N GLN A 54 1.72 -6.99 -26.17
CA GLN A 54 2.35 -8.13 -26.87
C GLN A 54 3.22 -8.98 -25.95
N ILE A 55 3.42 -8.57 -24.69
CA ILE A 55 4.19 -9.33 -23.71
C ILE A 55 3.31 -10.48 -23.21
N GLU A 56 3.64 -11.70 -23.62
CA GLU A 56 2.89 -12.90 -23.28
C GLU A 56 3.22 -13.33 -21.83
N PRO A 57 2.21 -13.49 -20.95
CA PRO A 57 2.44 -13.97 -19.59
C PRO A 57 3.01 -15.39 -19.61
N GLY A 58 4.16 -15.60 -18.97
CA GLY A 58 4.85 -16.89 -18.95
C GLY A 58 4.14 -18.00 -18.16
N GLU A 59 3.19 -17.64 -17.29
CA GLU A 59 2.38 -18.58 -16.50
C GLU A 59 0.89 -18.27 -16.59
N THR A 60 0.10 -19.30 -16.87
CA THR A 60 -1.36 -19.22 -16.83
C THR A 60 -1.86 -19.61 -15.45
N MET A 61 -2.73 -18.79 -14.88
CA MET A 61 -3.38 -19.07 -13.61
C MET A 61 -4.83 -19.48 -13.81
N THR A 62 -5.32 -20.44 -13.02
CA THR A 62 -6.73 -20.81 -13.02
C THR A 62 -7.60 -19.67 -12.47
N TRP A 63 -8.82 -19.56 -12.97
CA TRP A 63 -9.77 -18.55 -12.50
C TRP A 63 -10.02 -18.61 -10.99
N SER A 64 -10.09 -19.83 -10.43
CA SER A 64 -10.25 -20.05 -8.99
C SER A 64 -9.06 -19.58 -8.17
N ALA A 65 -7.82 -19.81 -8.64
CA ALA A 65 -6.62 -19.30 -7.98
C ALA A 65 -6.56 -17.77 -8.01
N ALA A 66 -6.94 -17.15 -9.13
CA ALA A 66 -7.00 -15.69 -9.26
C ALA A 66 -7.95 -15.05 -8.24
N ILE A 67 -9.18 -15.57 -8.14
CA ILE A 67 -10.16 -15.13 -7.15
C ILE A 67 -9.61 -15.31 -5.74
N THR A 68 -9.03 -16.48 -5.43
CA THR A 68 -8.53 -16.80 -4.09
C THR A 68 -7.43 -15.83 -3.66
N MET A 69 -6.50 -15.47 -4.55
CA MET A 69 -5.44 -14.51 -4.22
C MET A 69 -5.99 -13.09 -3.99
N VAL A 70 -6.95 -12.66 -4.82
CA VAL A 70 -7.60 -11.34 -4.64
C VAL A 70 -8.32 -11.29 -3.30
N PHE A 71 -9.15 -12.29 -2.99
CA PHE A 71 -9.84 -12.37 -1.70
C PHE A 71 -8.86 -12.47 -0.53
N GLY A 72 -7.82 -13.30 -0.64
CA GLY A 72 -6.81 -13.48 0.40
C GLY A 72 -6.04 -12.19 0.72
N THR A 73 -5.68 -11.42 -0.31
CA THR A 73 -4.96 -10.13 -0.14
C THR A 73 -5.80 -9.13 0.65
N PHE A 74 -7.12 -9.11 0.42
CA PHE A 74 -8.00 -8.12 1.02
C PHE A 74 -8.70 -8.58 2.30
N ALA A 75 -8.72 -9.87 2.60
CA ALA A 75 -9.36 -10.42 3.80
C ALA A 75 -8.81 -9.78 5.09
N SER A 76 -7.49 -9.62 5.21
CA SER A 76 -6.87 -8.98 6.38
C SER A 76 -7.14 -7.48 6.45
N GLY A 77 -7.16 -6.78 5.32
CA GLY A 77 -7.49 -5.34 5.28
C GLY A 77 -8.94 -5.07 5.68
N ALA A 78 -9.86 -5.95 5.30
CA ALA A 78 -11.28 -5.81 5.59
C ALA A 78 -11.60 -5.88 7.10
N THR A 79 -10.90 -6.74 7.86
CA THR A 79 -11.12 -6.85 9.31
C THR A 79 -10.62 -5.62 10.06
N GLN A 80 -9.60 -4.94 9.53
CA GLN A 80 -9.01 -3.73 10.11
C GLN A 80 -9.82 -2.46 9.81
N ALA A 81 -10.76 -2.49 8.86
CA ALA A 81 -11.54 -1.32 8.45
C ALA A 81 -12.35 -0.70 9.60
N THR A 82 -12.85 -1.54 10.52
CA THR A 82 -13.66 -1.12 11.68
C THR A 82 -12.88 -0.23 12.67
N ASN A 83 -11.55 -0.40 12.76
CA ASN A 83 -10.70 0.42 13.63
C ASN A 83 -10.73 1.90 13.23
N TRP A 84 -10.86 2.16 11.93
CA TRP A 84 -10.84 3.51 11.35
C TRP A 84 -12.24 4.11 11.21
N THR A 85 -13.21 3.30 10.79
CA THR A 85 -14.59 3.78 10.59
C THR A 85 -15.27 4.21 11.88
N ARG A 86 -14.83 3.70 13.05
CA ARG A 86 -15.29 4.18 14.37
C ARG A 86 -15.00 5.68 14.60
N LEU A 87 -13.98 6.23 13.94
CA LEU A 87 -13.62 7.65 14.06
C LEU A 87 -14.40 8.55 13.08
N ALA A 88 -15.28 7.99 12.25
CA ALA A 88 -16.07 8.75 11.28
C ALA A 88 -17.25 9.48 11.94
N ASN A 89 -17.56 10.67 11.42
CA ASN A 89 -18.67 11.50 11.91
C ASN A 89 -20.07 10.91 11.63
N SER A 90 -20.19 9.96 10.69
CA SER A 90 -21.45 9.32 10.30
C SER A 90 -21.22 7.98 9.62
N SER A 91 -22.14 7.03 9.80
CA SER A 91 -22.10 5.71 9.15
C SER A 91 -22.11 5.80 7.62
N ARG A 92 -22.82 6.77 7.03
CA ARG A 92 -22.82 6.96 5.57
C ARG A 92 -21.45 7.40 5.07
N THR A 93 -20.80 8.32 5.77
CA THR A 93 -19.45 8.79 5.43
C THR A 93 -18.44 7.66 5.57
N ALA A 94 -18.53 6.85 6.63
CA ALA A 94 -17.67 5.69 6.81
C ALA A 94 -17.76 4.70 5.64
N ILE A 95 -18.98 4.36 5.21
CA ILE A 95 -19.22 3.42 4.10
C ILE A 95 -18.65 3.98 2.79
N VAL A 96 -19.04 5.20 2.42
CA VAL A 96 -18.61 5.81 1.15
C VAL A 96 -17.10 6.01 1.11
N ALA A 97 -16.49 6.49 2.20
CA ALA A 97 -15.04 6.67 2.28
C ALA A 97 -14.30 5.34 2.18
N SER A 98 -14.78 4.30 2.87
CA SER A 98 -14.14 2.98 2.84
C SER A 98 -14.26 2.33 1.46
N MET A 99 -15.46 2.36 0.85
CA MET A 99 -15.67 1.78 -0.48
C MET A 99 -14.88 2.50 -1.57
N SER A 100 -14.91 3.85 -1.58
CA SER A 100 -14.17 4.63 -2.57
C SER A 100 -12.67 4.45 -2.43
N SER A 101 -12.14 4.55 -1.20
CA SER A 101 -10.71 4.39 -0.93
C SER A 101 -10.25 2.97 -1.25
N PHE A 102 -11.05 1.95 -0.92
CA PHE A 102 -10.72 0.57 -1.21
C PHE A 102 -10.70 0.30 -2.71
N LEU A 103 -11.76 0.69 -3.43
CA LEU A 103 -11.88 0.40 -4.86
C LEU A 103 -10.85 1.18 -5.69
N ILE A 104 -10.72 2.48 -5.43
CA ILE A 104 -9.82 3.36 -6.19
C ILE A 104 -8.37 3.09 -5.79
N GLY A 105 -8.08 3.05 -4.50
CA GLY A 105 -6.72 2.84 -4.00
C GLY A 105 -6.18 1.47 -4.38
N ASN A 106 -6.87 0.38 -3.98
CA ASN A 106 -6.38 -0.97 -4.28
C ASN A 106 -6.46 -1.32 -5.76
N GLY A 107 -7.53 -0.88 -6.46
CA GLY A 107 -7.66 -1.12 -7.89
C GLY A 107 -6.49 -0.50 -8.66
N LEU A 108 -6.14 0.76 -8.35
CA LEU A 108 -5.01 1.43 -8.98
C LEU A 108 -3.68 0.77 -8.63
N MET A 109 -3.48 0.35 -7.37
CA MET A 109 -2.25 -0.36 -6.98
C MET A 109 -2.08 -1.70 -7.69
N ILE A 110 -3.16 -2.48 -7.85
CA ILE A 110 -3.12 -3.75 -8.60
C ILE A 110 -2.76 -3.49 -10.07
N ILE A 111 -3.42 -2.53 -10.71
CA ILE A 111 -3.18 -2.21 -12.12
C ILE A 111 -1.73 -1.74 -12.31
N ALA A 112 -1.27 -0.81 -11.47
CA ALA A 112 0.10 -0.30 -11.53
C ALA A 112 1.15 -1.38 -11.28
N GLY A 113 0.91 -2.26 -10.30
CA GLY A 113 1.78 -3.40 -9.99
C GLY A 113 1.87 -4.38 -11.15
N ALA A 114 0.72 -4.77 -11.72
CA ALA A 114 0.68 -5.63 -12.91
C ALA A 114 1.40 -4.98 -14.10
N TRP A 115 1.17 -3.68 -14.32
CA TRP A 115 1.82 -2.90 -15.39
C TRP A 115 3.34 -2.93 -15.27
N CYS A 116 3.86 -2.68 -14.07
CA CYS A 116 5.29 -2.67 -13.80
C CYS A 116 5.89 -4.08 -13.85
N ALA A 117 5.19 -5.09 -13.32
CA ALA A 117 5.63 -6.47 -13.31
C ALA A 117 5.78 -7.03 -14.73
N ILE A 118 4.91 -6.67 -15.67
CA ILE A 118 5.02 -7.09 -17.07
C ILE A 118 6.33 -6.57 -17.70
N VAL A 119 6.70 -5.31 -17.44
CA VAL A 119 7.86 -4.66 -18.08
C VAL A 119 9.18 -5.03 -17.40
N TYR A 120 9.20 -5.02 -16.08
CA TYR A 120 10.43 -5.18 -15.29
C TYR A 120 10.58 -6.58 -14.68
N GLN A 121 9.57 -7.45 -14.82
CA GLN A 121 9.54 -8.80 -14.22
C GLN A 121 9.73 -8.80 -12.70
N GLN A 122 9.35 -7.70 -12.04
CA GLN A 122 9.43 -7.52 -10.59
C GLN A 122 8.09 -7.11 -10.00
N ALA A 123 7.71 -7.76 -8.90
CA ALA A 123 6.49 -7.45 -8.17
C ALA A 123 6.69 -6.30 -7.16
N ASP A 124 7.93 -6.07 -6.70
CA ASP A 124 8.24 -5.01 -5.76
C ASP A 124 8.41 -3.66 -6.49
N ILE A 125 7.51 -2.73 -6.19
CA ILE A 125 7.53 -1.37 -6.75
C ILE A 125 8.81 -0.60 -6.36
N VAL A 126 9.43 -0.89 -5.22
CA VAL A 126 10.68 -0.28 -4.80
C VAL A 126 11.82 -0.74 -5.70
N GLU A 127 11.88 -2.03 -6.01
CA GLU A 127 12.86 -2.59 -6.94
C GLU A 127 12.65 -2.05 -8.35
N VAL A 128 11.39 -1.95 -8.80
CA VAL A 128 11.04 -1.32 -10.08
C VAL A 128 11.53 0.13 -10.15
N LEU A 129 11.34 0.93 -9.09
CA LEU A 129 11.82 2.32 -9.05
C LEU A 129 13.36 2.40 -9.09
N ILE A 130 14.06 1.43 -8.50
CA ILE A 130 15.52 1.33 -8.58
C ILE A 130 15.94 1.02 -10.02
N LEU A 131 15.30 0.06 -10.68
CA LEU A 131 15.55 -0.29 -12.08
C LEU A 131 15.27 0.89 -13.04
N GLN A 132 14.32 1.75 -12.70
CA GLN A 132 14.00 2.98 -13.43
C GLN A 132 14.99 4.12 -13.18
N GLY A 133 15.97 3.96 -12.28
CA GLY A 133 16.96 4.99 -11.94
C GLY A 133 16.53 5.97 -10.83
N LEU A 134 15.38 5.75 -10.19
CA LEU A 134 14.84 6.58 -9.10
C LEU A 134 15.19 6.02 -7.71
N SER A 135 16.42 5.57 -7.50
CA SER A 135 16.85 4.88 -6.27
C SER A 135 16.63 5.69 -4.97
N VAL A 136 16.91 7.00 -4.99
CA VAL A 136 16.68 7.88 -3.83
C VAL A 136 15.19 7.99 -3.50
N ALA A 137 14.35 8.16 -4.53
CA ALA A 137 12.91 8.23 -4.35
C ALA A 137 12.34 6.87 -3.88
N ALA A 138 12.90 5.75 -4.35
CA ALA A 138 12.53 4.41 -3.91
C ALA A 138 12.76 4.20 -2.41
N VAL A 139 13.93 4.62 -1.89
CA VAL A 139 14.25 4.53 -0.46
C VAL A 139 13.33 5.42 0.38
N ILE A 140 13.13 6.67 -0.05
CA ILE A 140 12.21 7.59 0.63
C ILE A 140 10.79 7.00 0.67
N MET A 141 10.32 6.48 -0.46
CA MET A 141 9.01 5.87 -0.58
C MET A 141 8.87 4.66 0.35
N LEU A 142 9.85 3.75 0.35
CA LEU A 142 9.89 2.61 1.25
C LEU A 142 9.83 3.04 2.72
N CYS A 143 10.65 4.02 3.12
CA CYS A 143 10.65 4.52 4.50
C CYS A 143 9.30 5.11 4.88
N LEU A 144 8.71 5.95 4.03
CA LEU A 144 7.40 6.55 4.29
C LEU A 144 6.30 5.48 4.33
N ASN A 145 6.36 4.48 3.45
CA ASN A 145 5.37 3.40 3.37
C ASN A 145 5.37 2.56 4.65
N LEU A 146 6.56 2.16 5.09
CA LEU A 146 6.75 1.47 6.36
C LEU A 146 6.22 2.30 7.52
N LEU A 147 6.54 3.61 7.59
CA LEU A 147 6.05 4.45 8.68
C LEU A 147 4.51 4.60 8.68
N THR A 148 3.88 4.74 7.51
CA THR A 148 2.42 4.88 7.40
C THR A 148 1.65 3.61 7.75
N ILE A 149 2.23 2.43 7.55
CA ILE A 149 1.58 1.14 7.83
C ILE A 149 1.88 0.68 9.26
N GLN A 150 3.14 0.76 9.68
CA GLN A 150 3.59 0.21 10.96
C GLN A 150 3.07 1.02 12.15
N GLY A 151 3.04 2.34 12.06
CA GLY A 151 2.60 3.22 13.15
C GLY A 151 1.17 2.92 13.61
N PRO A 152 0.16 2.96 12.72
CA PRO A 152 -1.20 2.63 13.10
C PRO A 152 -1.42 1.18 13.53
N THR A 153 -0.67 0.25 12.94
CA THR A 153 -0.75 -1.17 13.31
C THR A 153 -0.34 -1.37 14.76
N ILE A 154 0.79 -0.79 15.16
CA ILE A 154 1.26 -0.83 16.56
C ILE A 154 0.24 -0.15 17.47
N TYR A 155 -0.26 1.04 17.10
CA TYR A 155 -1.26 1.76 17.88
C TYR A 155 -2.53 0.93 18.14
N ASN A 156 -3.08 0.27 17.10
CA ASN A 156 -4.28 -0.54 17.22
C ASN A 156 -4.05 -1.80 18.07
N VAL A 157 -2.91 -2.47 17.92
CA VAL A 157 -2.54 -3.64 18.74
C VAL A 157 -2.35 -3.24 20.19
N SER A 158 -1.68 -2.11 20.47
CA SER A 158 -1.52 -1.59 21.83
C SER A 158 -2.86 -1.26 22.48
N ALA A 159 -3.78 -0.62 21.74
CA ALA A 159 -5.12 -0.32 22.24
C ALA A 159 -5.93 -1.60 22.56
N ALA A 160 -5.85 -2.62 21.71
CA ALA A 160 -6.49 -3.92 21.94
C ALA A 160 -5.92 -4.62 23.19
N ALA A 161 -4.59 -4.59 23.37
CA ALA A 161 -3.93 -5.18 24.54
C ALA A 161 -4.34 -4.49 25.85
N CYS A 162 -4.46 -3.15 25.86
CA CYS A 162 -4.95 -2.42 27.03
C CYS A 162 -6.39 -2.79 27.39
N HIS A 163 -7.25 -3.07 26.40
CA HIS A 163 -8.63 -3.52 26.66
C HIS A 163 -8.67 -4.93 27.25
N LEU A 164 -7.81 -5.85 26.77
CA LEU A 164 -7.71 -7.22 27.28
C LEU A 164 -7.18 -7.32 28.72
N LEU A 165 -6.26 -6.42 29.11
CA LEU A 165 -5.70 -6.41 30.47
C LEU A 165 -6.56 -5.64 31.48
N ARG A 166 -7.55 -4.87 30.99
CA ARG A 166 -8.49 -4.11 31.83
C ARG A 166 -9.78 -4.90 32.13
N SER A 167 -10.04 -6.00 31.41
CA SER A 167 -11.10 -6.96 31.71
C SER A 167 -10.65 -7.96 32.77
#